data_AF-A0A5B2VHG2-F1
#
_entry.id   AF-A0A5B2VHG2-F1
#
_cell.length_a   1.000
_cell.length_b   1.000
_cell.length_c   1.000
_cell.angle_alpha   90.00
_cell.angle_beta   90.00
_cell.angle_gamma   90.00
#
_symmetry.space_group_name_H-M   'P 1'
#
loop_
_entity.id
_entity.type
_entity.pdbx_description
1 polymer ?
#
loop_
_entity_poly.entity_id
_entity_poly.type
_entity_poly.pdbx_seq_one_letter_code
_entity_poly.pdbx_strand_id
1 'polypeptide(L)'
;MKPVLAALAAAALMSFMIPGAASARSEAGPVRAEPPAEWAQACSVRRVRTVRPNGRVVVRVVRDCRPRRVERCRVERQQVVRPNGRVVNRTVRTCR
;
A
#
# COMPACT_ATOMS: atom_id res chain seq x y z
N MET A 1 -37.89 -31.17 52.93
CA MET A 1 -38.17 -30.78 51.52
C MET A 1 -37.17 -29.70 51.11
N LYS A 2 -36.62 -29.78 49.89
CA LYS A 2 -35.52 -28.99 49.28
C LYS A 2 -34.15 -29.65 49.48
N PRO A 3 -33.67 -30.39 48.46
CA PRO A 3 -32.62 -29.79 47.64
C PRO A 3 -32.70 -30.23 46.17
N VAL A 4 -33.78 -29.91 45.45
CA VAL A 4 -33.86 -30.15 43.98
C VAL A 4 -33.50 -28.90 43.17
N LEU A 5 -33.46 -27.72 43.81
CA LEU A 5 -33.24 -26.45 43.13
C LEU A 5 -31.76 -26.11 42.85
N ALA A 6 -30.80 -26.82 43.46
CA ALA A 6 -29.37 -26.49 43.29
C ALA A 6 -28.76 -27.03 41.99
N ALA A 7 -29.33 -28.07 41.38
CA ALA A 7 -28.74 -28.73 40.21
C ALA A 7 -29.04 -28.00 38.88
N LEU A 8 -30.13 -27.23 38.80
CA LEU A 8 -30.55 -26.56 37.56
C LEU A 8 -29.83 -25.23 37.29
N ALA A 9 -29.14 -24.65 38.28
CA ALA A 9 -28.40 -23.41 38.10
C ALA A 9 -27.01 -23.59 37.44
N ALA A 10 -26.46 -24.81 37.46
CA ALA A 10 -25.12 -25.07 36.94
C ALA A 10 -25.09 -25.26 35.40
N ALA A 11 -26.20 -25.69 34.80
CA ALA A 11 -26.27 -25.95 33.36
C ALA A 11 -26.49 -24.68 32.51
N ALA A 12 -26.95 -23.58 33.11
CA ALA A 12 -27.24 -22.33 32.41
C ALA A 12 -26.01 -21.43 32.19
N LEU A 13 -24.90 -21.68 32.89
CA LEU A 13 -23.69 -20.85 32.80
C LEU A 13 -22.70 -21.33 31.72
N MET A 14 -22.88 -22.51 31.13
CA MET A 14 -21.99 -23.03 30.08
C MET A 14 -22.44 -22.68 28.64
N SER A 15 -23.60 -22.06 28.45
CA SER A 15 -24.08 -21.69 27.11
C SER A 15 -23.51 -20.37 26.59
N PHE A 16 -22.64 -19.70 27.35
CA PHE A 16 -22.04 -18.40 26.99
C PHE A 16 -20.68 -18.50 26.28
N MET A 17 -20.30 -19.69 25.81
CA MET A 17 -19.07 -19.93 25.05
C MET A 17 -19.38 -20.62 23.71
N ILE A 18 -20.31 -20.06 22.93
CA ILE A 18 -20.28 -20.26 21.48
C ILE A 18 -19.47 -19.09 20.93
N PRO A 19 -18.21 -19.26 20.51
CA PRO A 19 -17.59 -18.27 19.64
C PRO A 19 -18.43 -18.29 18.37
N GLY A 20 -19.35 -17.33 18.25
CA GLY A 20 -20.10 -17.12 17.02
C GLY A 20 -19.07 -17.08 15.91
N ALA A 21 -19.19 -18.00 14.95
CA ALA A 21 -18.29 -18.08 13.82
C ALA A 21 -18.16 -16.66 13.27
N ALA A 22 -17.00 -16.05 13.51
CA ALA A 22 -16.68 -14.74 13.01
C ALA A 22 -16.74 -14.92 11.50
N SER A 23 -17.87 -14.51 10.92
CA SER A 23 -18.03 -14.42 9.49
C SER A 23 -17.01 -13.37 9.13
N ALA A 24 -15.83 -13.82 8.70
CA ALA A 24 -14.86 -13.00 8.02
C ALA A 24 -15.60 -12.49 6.79
N ARG A 25 -16.31 -11.37 6.96
CA ARG A 25 -16.67 -10.52 5.85
C ARG A 25 -15.32 -10.08 5.35
N SER A 26 -14.81 -10.81 4.37
CA SER A 26 -13.83 -10.32 3.44
C SER A 26 -14.49 -9.07 2.89
N GLU A 27 -14.21 -7.91 3.50
CA GLU A 27 -14.39 -6.64 2.83
C GLU A 27 -13.57 -6.82 1.56
N ALA A 28 -14.27 -7.10 0.45
CA ALA A 28 -13.74 -6.92 -0.88
C ALA A 28 -13.49 -5.42 -1.01
N GLY A 29 -12.45 -4.95 -0.33
CA GLY A 29 -11.87 -3.64 -0.54
C GLY A 29 -11.56 -3.55 -2.02
N PRO A 30 -11.65 -2.33 -2.59
CA PRO A 30 -11.50 -2.15 -4.02
C PRO A 30 -10.24 -2.87 -4.47
N VAL A 31 -10.41 -3.86 -5.35
CA VAL A 31 -9.29 -4.57 -5.98
C VAL A 31 -8.45 -3.48 -6.62
N ARG A 32 -7.35 -3.14 -5.93
CA ARG A 32 -6.48 -2.07 -6.35
C ARG A 32 -5.77 -2.61 -7.58
N ALA A 33 -6.26 -2.23 -8.75
CA ALA A 33 -5.61 -2.54 -10.01
C ALA A 33 -4.14 -2.19 -9.87
N GLU A 34 -3.28 -3.20 -10.01
CA GLU A 34 -1.86 -3.00 -9.93
C GLU A 34 -1.47 -2.08 -11.08
N PRO A 35 -0.87 -0.91 -10.80
CA PRO A 35 -0.50 0.00 -11.87
C PRO A 35 0.50 -0.70 -12.79
N PRO A 36 0.48 -0.40 -14.10
CA PRO A 36 1.43 -0.99 -15.03
C PRO A 36 2.87 -0.68 -14.57
N ALA A 37 3.80 -1.61 -14.79
CA ALA A 37 5.18 -1.55 -14.28
C ALA A 37 6.01 -0.33 -14.74
N GLU A 38 5.47 0.48 -15.65
CA GLU A 38 6.01 1.77 -16.10
C GLU A 38 5.66 2.94 -15.17
N TRP A 39 4.67 2.76 -14.31
CA TRP A 39 4.22 3.75 -13.32
C TRP A 39 4.59 3.26 -11.92
N ALA A 40 5.59 3.91 -11.32
CA ALA A 40 5.79 3.76 -9.89
C ALA A 40 4.74 4.60 -9.17
N GLN A 41 4.10 4.02 -8.16
CA GLN A 41 3.32 4.81 -7.19
C GLN A 41 4.31 5.50 -6.25
N ALA A 42 4.72 6.72 -6.60
CA ALA A 42 5.46 7.56 -5.68
C ALA A 42 4.46 8.24 -4.75
N CYS A 43 4.31 7.71 -3.54
CA CYS A 43 3.53 8.36 -2.49
C CYS A 43 4.40 9.35 -1.72
N SER A 44 3.96 10.59 -1.62
CA SER A 44 4.56 11.60 -0.75
C SER A 44 3.64 11.87 0.44
N VAL A 45 4.24 12.07 1.61
CA VAL A 45 3.52 12.47 2.83
C VAL A 45 3.76 13.95 3.06
N ARG A 46 2.68 14.74 3.10
CA ARG A 46 2.73 16.19 3.36
C ARG A 46 1.91 16.53 4.60
N ARG A 47 2.46 17.42 5.44
CA ARG A 47 1.72 18.05 6.54
C ARG A 47 1.07 19.33 6.04
N VAL A 48 -0.25 19.37 5.99
CA VAL A 48 -1.03 20.55 5.62
C VAL A 48 -1.42 21.26 6.91
N ARG A 49 -1.05 22.54 7.01
CA ARG A 49 -1.46 23.41 8.11
C ARG A 49 -2.58 24.32 7.63
N THR A 50 -3.69 24.34 8.35
CA THR A 50 -4.80 25.23 8.08
C THR A 50 -5.03 26.10 9.30
N VAL A 51 -4.84 27.40 9.14
CA VAL A 51 -5.11 28.39 10.18
C VAL A 51 -6.60 28.72 10.12
N ARG A 52 -7.30 28.56 11.24
CA ARG A 52 -8.71 28.93 11.36
C ARG A 52 -8.84 30.42 11.70
N PRO A 53 -10.01 31.05 11.45
CA PRO A 53 -10.23 32.46 11.77
C PRO A 53 -9.98 32.84 13.24
N ASN A 54 -10.11 31.88 14.16
CA ASN A 54 -9.82 32.05 15.59
C ASN A 54 -8.34 31.82 15.96
N GLY A 55 -7.42 31.80 14.99
CA GLY A 55 -5.98 31.61 15.22
C GLY A 55 -5.54 30.17 15.50
N ARG A 56 -6.48 29.21 15.65
CA ARG A 56 -6.14 27.79 15.85
C ARG A 56 -5.51 27.20 14.58
N VAL A 57 -4.35 26.56 14.72
CA VAL A 57 -3.71 25.80 13.64
C VAL A 57 -4.16 24.34 13.69
N VAL A 58 -4.74 23.85 12.61
CA VAL A 58 -5.06 22.42 12.43
C VAL A 58 -4.02 21.81 11.50
N VAL A 59 -3.36 20.74 11.93
CA VAL A 59 -2.41 19.98 11.12
C VAL A 59 -3.08 18.71 10.64
N ARG A 60 -3.08 18.48 9.32
CA ARG A 60 -3.53 17.24 8.71
C ARG A 60 -2.36 16.58 7.97
N VAL A 61 -2.14 15.29 8.21
CA VAL A 61 -1.20 14.49 7.43
C VAL A 61 -1.95 13.98 6.20
N VAL A 62 -1.50 14.37 5.02
CA VAL A 62 -2.08 13.97 3.74
C VAL A 62 -1.08 13.12 3.00
N ARG A 63 -1.54 11.97 2.48
CA ARG A 63 -0.77 11.10 1.60
C ARG A 63 -1.22 11.37 0.17
N ASP A 64 -0.32 11.94 -0.64
CA ASP A 64 -0.55 12.21 -2.06
C ASP A 64 0.23 11.18 -2.87
N CYS A 65 -0.49 10.22 -3.46
CA CYS A 65 0.06 9.21 -4.35
C CYS A 65 -0.31 9.61 -5.77
N ARG A 66 0.69 9.99 -6.56
CA ARG A 66 0.50 10.27 -7.98
C ARG A 66 1.28 9.24 -8.80
N PRO A 67 0.71 8.73 -9.91
CA PRO A 67 1.50 7.96 -10.85
C PRO A 67 2.64 8.85 -11.33
N ARG A 68 3.88 8.35 -11.20
CA ARG A 68 5.05 8.97 -11.80
C ARG A 68 5.61 8.01 -12.82
N ARG A 69 5.88 8.54 -14.02
CA ARG A 69 6.61 7.80 -15.05
C ARG A 69 8.03 7.57 -14.52
N VAL A 70 8.42 6.31 -14.41
CA VAL A 70 9.79 5.98 -14.05
C VAL A 70 10.60 6.02 -15.34
N GLU A 71 11.56 6.94 -15.43
CA GLU A 71 12.53 6.91 -16.53
C GLU A 71 13.37 5.64 -16.40
N ARG A 72 13.32 4.78 -17.43
CA ARG A 72 14.18 3.59 -17.45
C ARG A 72 15.45 3.96 -18.18
N CYS A 73 16.53 4.09 -17.42
CA CYS A 73 17.85 4.23 -18.01
C CYS A 73 18.43 2.85 -18.31
N ARG A 74 18.81 2.61 -19.56
CA ARG A 74 19.57 1.43 -19.99
C ARG A 74 20.98 1.84 -20.36
N VAL A 75 21.94 1.00 -20.00
CA VAL A 75 23.32 1.11 -20.48
C VAL A 75 23.48 0.17 -21.67
N GLU A 76 23.82 0.72 -22.83
CA GLU A 76 24.01 -0.03 -24.07
C GLU A 76 25.46 0.13 -24.56
N ARG A 77 26.04 -0.96 -25.05
CA ARG A 77 27.33 -0.93 -25.75
C ARG A 77 27.06 -0.79 -27.24
N GLN A 78 27.51 0.30 -27.82
CA GLN A 78 27.40 0.59 -29.24
C GLN A 78 28.77 0.37 -29.89
N GLN A 79 28.79 -0.32 -31.01
CA GLN A 79 29.97 -0.40 -31.87
C GLN A 79 29.93 0.75 -32.87
N VAL A 80 31.00 1.53 -32.92
CA VAL A 80 31.18 2.61 -33.88
C VAL A 80 32.33 2.22 -34.81
N VAL A 81 32.02 2.02 -36.09
CA VAL A 81 33.02 1.78 -37.13
C VAL A 81 33.55 3.13 -37.58
N ARG A 82 34.87 3.33 -37.45
CA ARG A 82 35.53 4.56 -37.91
C ARG A 82 35.88 4.46 -39.41
N PRO A 83 36.08 5.60 -40.09
CA PRO A 83 36.42 5.62 -41.52
C PRO A 83 37.69 4.84 -41.87
N ASN A 84 38.62 4.67 -40.92
CA ASN A 84 39.84 3.87 -41.06
C ASN A 84 39.65 2.37 -40.77
N GLY A 85 38.41 1.87 -40.73
CA GLY A 85 38.09 0.46 -40.47
C GLY A 85 38.18 0.03 -39.01
N ARG A 86 38.60 0.91 -38.09
CA ARG A 86 38.71 0.58 -36.66
C ARG A 86 37.32 0.55 -36.01
N VAL A 87 37.02 -0.54 -35.32
CA VAL A 87 35.82 -0.65 -34.47
C VAL A 87 36.14 -0.16 -33.06
N VAL A 88 35.32 0.76 -32.54
CA VAL A 88 35.44 1.24 -31.16
C VAL A 88 34.13 0.99 -30.42
N ASN A 89 34.23 0.44 -29.22
CA ASN A 89 33.08 0.27 -28.34
C ASN A 89 32.83 1.55 -27.54
N ARG A 90 31.60 2.06 -27.60
CA ARG A 90 31.13 3.18 -26.79
C ARG A 90 30.04 2.69 -25.85
N THR A 91 30.18 2.98 -24.57
CA THR A 91 29.12 2.77 -23.58
C THR A 91 28.23 4.02 -23.58
N VAL A 92 26.95 3.85 -23.88
CA VAL A 92 25.96 4.93 -23.90
C VAL A 92 24.87 4.64 -22.88
N ARG A 93 24.53 5.64 -22.06
CA ARG A 93 23.39 5.58 -21.15
C ARG A 93 22.20 6.29 -21.81
N THR A 94 21.14 5.53 -22.07
CA THR A 94 19.93 6.02 -22.72
C THR A 94 18.78 5.93 -21.73
N CYS A 95 18.15 7.05 -21.41
CA CYS A 95 16.95 7.11 -20.56
C CYS A 95 15.74 7.40 -21.45
N ARG A 96 14.63 6.67 -21.29
CA ARG A 96 13.39 6.80 -22.05
C ARG A 96 12.17 6.86 -21.15
#